data_AF-A0A9X0A606-F1
#
_entry.id   AF-A0A9X0A606-F1
#
_cell.length_a   1.000
_cell.length_b   1.000
_cell.length_c   1.000
_cell.angle_alpha   90.00
_cell.angle_beta   90.00
_cell.angle_gamma   90.00
#
_symmetry.space_group_name_H-M   'P 1'
#
loop_
_entity.id
_entity.type
_entity.pdbx_description
1 polymer ?
#
loop_
_entity_poly.entity_id
_entity_poly.type
_entity_poly.pdbx_seq_one_letter_code
_entity_poly.pdbx_strand_id
1 'polypeptide(L)' 'MEREKEGFPITSLREINTLLKAQHPNIVTVREIVVGSNMDKIYIVMDYVEHDLKVLMEHMNTRI' A
#
# COMPACT_ATOMS: atom_id res chain seq x y z
N MET A 1 6.83 4.69 -22.19
CA MET A 1 7.46 5.29 -20.99
C MET A 1 7.44 6.83 -21.01
N GLU A 2 7.32 7.51 -22.15
CA GLU A 2 7.23 9.00 -22.16
C GLU A 2 5.88 9.57 -21.69
N ARG A 3 4.79 8.79 -21.72
CA ARG A 3 3.46 9.20 -21.21
C ARG A 3 3.31 9.13 -19.69
N GLU A 4 4.29 8.58 -18.97
CA GLU A 4 4.26 8.49 -17.50
C GLU A 4 4.79 9.77 -16.81
N LYS A 5 5.21 10.77 -17.59
CA LYS A 5 5.77 12.03 -17.06
C LYS A 5 4.70 13.06 -16.68
N GLU A 6 3.46 12.88 -17.08
CA GLU A 6 2.35 13.78 -16.73
C GLU A 6 1.31 13.07 -15.88
N GLY A 7 1.29 13.37 -14.59
CA GLY A 7 0.29 12.90 -13.64
C GLY A 7 0.68 11.65 -12.86
N PHE A 8 -0.29 11.16 -12.07
CA PHE A 8 -0.10 10.01 -11.20
C PHE A 8 -0.04 8.71 -12.01
N PRO A 9 0.88 7.77 -11.73
CA PRO A 9 1.04 6.56 -12.54
C PRO A 9 -0.26 5.75 -12.66
N ILE A 10 -0.63 5.38 -13.88
CA ILE A 10 -1.88 4.63 -14.15
C ILE A 10 -1.90 3.26 -13.47
N THR A 11 -0.72 2.66 -13.30
CA THR A 11 -0.55 1.40 -12.54
C THR A 11 -0.92 1.60 -11.08
N SER A 12 -0.43 2.67 -10.44
CA SER A 12 -0.77 3.02 -9.07
C SER A 12 -2.27 3.33 -8.90
N LEU A 13 -2.91 4.00 -9.86
CA LEU A 13 -4.38 4.19 -9.83
C LEU A 13 -5.14 2.86 -9.84
N ARG A 14 -4.69 1.91 -10.67
CA ARG A 14 -5.32 0.58 -10.75
C ARG A 14 -5.15 -0.20 -9.45
N GLU A 15 -3.98 -0.15 -8.84
CA GLU A 15 -3.70 -0.80 -7.56
C GLU A 15 -4.57 -0.21 -6.45
N ILE A 16 -4.62 1.11 -6.32
CA ILE A 16 -5.45 1.81 -5.33
C ILE A 16 -6.93 1.47 -5.52
N ASN A 17 -7.44 1.55 -6.75
CA ASN A 17 -8.86 1.26 -7.03
C ASN A 17 -9.21 -0.20 -6.72
N THR A 18 -8.29 -1.13 -6.99
CA THR A 18 -8.47 -2.54 -6.65
C THR A 18 -8.53 -2.72 -5.13
N LEU A 19 -7.60 -2.13 -4.39
CA LEU A 19 -7.54 -2.22 -2.93
C LEU A 19 -8.74 -1.55 -2.25
N LEU A 20 -9.20 -0.39 -2.73
CA LEU A 20 -10.39 0.31 -2.20
C LEU A 20 -11.67 -0.53 -2.32
N LYS A 21 -11.75 -1.42 -3.33
CA LYS A 21 -12.89 -2.32 -3.54
C LYS A 21 -12.75 -3.65 -2.80
N ALA A 22 -11.54 -4.01 -2.39
CA ALA A 22 -11.25 -5.30 -1.77
C ALA A 22 -11.57 -5.29 -0.27
N GLN A 23 -12.86 -5.27 0.06
CA GLN A 23 -13.34 -5.32 1.44
C GLN A 23 -13.43 -6.77 1.92
N HIS A 24 -12.36 -7.28 2.54
CA HIS A 24 -12.28 -8.64 3.06
C HIS A 24 -11.42 -8.70 4.33
N PRO A 25 -11.77 -9.51 5.35
CA PRO A 25 -11.02 -9.59 6.61
C PRO A 25 -9.55 -10.01 6.47
N ASN A 26 -9.17 -10.64 5.36
CA ASN A 26 -7.79 -11.06 5.09
C ASN A 26 -7.06 -10.19 4.07
N ILE A 27 -7.61 -9.01 3.72
CA ILE A 27 -6.98 -8.04 2.83
C ILE A 27 -6.84 -6.74 3.59
N VAL A 28 -5.65 -6.14 3.55
CA VAL A 28 -5.42 -4.83 4.18
C VAL A 28 -6.31 -3.77 3.53
N THR A 29 -7.01 -3.00 4.35
CA THR A 29 -7.95 -1.98 3.87
C THR A 29 -7.23 -0.65 3.70
N VAL A 30 -7.40 -0.04 2.52
CA VAL A 30 -7.03 1.36 2.29
C VAL A 30 -8.12 2.25 2.90
N ARG A 31 -7.73 3.13 3.81
CA ARG A 31 -8.65 4.06 4.49
C ARG A 31 -8.83 5.34 3.69
N GLU A 32 -7.73 5.93 3.24
CA GLU A 32 -7.74 7.19 2.50
C GLU A 32 -6.46 7.37 1.66
N ILE A 33 -6.54 8.27 0.69
CA ILE A 33 -5.41 8.72 -0.11
C ILE A 33 -5.15 10.18 0.24
N VAL A 34 -3.94 10.47 0.73
CA VAL A 34 -3.52 11.81 1.10
C VAL A 34 -2.59 12.34 0.02
N VAL A 35 -2.92 13.51 -0.52
CA VAL A 35 -2.10 14.20 -1.51
C VAL A 35 -1.52 15.45 -0.85
N GLY A 36 -0.20 15.56 -0.88
CA GLY A 36 0.54 16.69 -0.35
C GLY A 36 0.44 17.93 -1.26
N SER A 37 1.33 18.90 -1.01
CA SER A 37 1.37 20.18 -1.72
C SER A 37 1.60 20.08 -3.24
N ASN A 38 2.11 18.94 -3.72
CA ASN A 38 2.34 18.64 -5.13
C ASN A 38 2.04 17.16 -5.41
N MET A 39 1.76 16.84 -6.68
CA MET A 39 1.34 15.49 -7.11
C MET A 39 2.42 14.41 -6.95
N ASP A 40 3.66 14.78 -6.60
CA ASP A 40 4.75 13.86 -6.30
C ASP A 40 4.68 13.31 -4.86
N LYS A 41 3.82 13.88 -4.02
CA LYS A 41 3.68 13.50 -2.61
C LYS A 41 2.32 12.88 -2.38
N ILE A 42 2.21 11.59 -2.65
CA ILE A 42 0.97 10.84 -2.48
C ILE A 42 1.21 9.72 -1.48
N TYR A 43 0.32 9.60 -0.52
CA TYR A 43 0.39 8.66 0.58
C TYR A 43 -0.88 7.83 0.62
N ILE A 44 -0.73 6.52 0.84
CA ILE A 44 -1.83 5.58 1.01
C ILE A 44 -1.91 5.27 2.50
N VAL A 45 -3.02 5.65 3.13
CA VAL A 45 -3.25 5.38 4.55
C VAL A 45 -3.96 4.04 4.68
N MET A 46 -3.39 3.14 5.49
CA MET A 46 -3.85 1.77 5.67
C MET A 46 -3.81 1.38 7.15
N ASP A 47 -4.43 0.26 7.48
CA ASP A 47 -4.28 -0.36 8.80
C ASP A 47 -2.83 -0.77 9.06
N TYR A 48 -2.33 -0.46 10.25
CA TYR A 48 -1.01 -0.92 10.69
C TYR A 48 -1.05 -2.41 11.01
N VAL A 49 -0.15 -3.16 10.40
CA VAL A 49 0.07 -4.59 10.69
C VAL A 49 1.47 -4.72 11.25
N GLU A 50 1.58 -5.10 12.51
CA GLU A 50 2.84 -5.08 13.26
C GLU A 50 3.93 -5.98 12.68
N HIS A 51 3.51 -7.10 12.08
CA HIS A 51 4.42 -8.10 11.55
C HIS A 51 4.01 -8.52 10.14
N ASP A 52 5.00 -8.63 9.26
CA ASP A 52 4.88 -9.47 8.08
C ASP A 52 5.32 -10.91 8.41
N LEU A 53 5.02 -11.84 7.50
CA LEU A 53 5.35 -13.25 7.70
C LEU A 53 6.86 -13.49 7.82
N LYS A 54 7.68 -12.72 7.10
CA LYS A 54 9.14 -12.89 7.11
C LYS A 54 9.69 -12.53 8.50
N VAL A 55 9.32 -11.37 9.02
CA VAL A 55 9.70 -10.90 10.35
C VAL A 55 9.25 -11.90 11.42
N LEU A 56 8.03 -12.44 11.30
CA LEU A 56 7.54 -13.44 12.25
C LEU A 56 8.37 -14.73 12.21
N MET A 57 8.71 -15.23 11.01
CA MET A 57 9.53 -16.42 10.84
C MET A 57 10.95 -16.26 11.39
N GLU A 58 11.56 -15.09 11.19
CA GLU A 58 12.90 -14.79 11.71
C GLU A 58 12.93 -14.82 13.25
N HIS A 59 11.93 -14.22 13.91
CA HIS A 59 11.80 -14.25 15.36
C HIS A 59 11.54 -15.65 15.94
N MET A 60 10.80 -16.49 15.21
CA MET A 60 10.55 -17.88 15.64
C MET A 60 11.84 -18.71 15.59
N ASN A 61 12.66 -18.53 14.55
CA ASN A 61 13.94 -19.23 14.40
C ASN A 61 14.99 -18.81 15.43
N THR A 62 14.91 -17.58 15.96
CA THR A 62 15.84 -17.10 17.01
C THR A 62 15.52 -17.63 18.41
N ARG A 63 14.34 -18.23 18.60
CA ARG A 63 13.89 -18.80 19.89
C ARG A 63 14.18 -20.30 20.02
N ILE A 64 14.91 -20.90 19.08
CA ILE A 64 15.38 -22.29 19.11
C ILE A 64 16.85 -22.31 19.54
#